data_AF-A0A3C0EBY4-F1
#
_entry.id   AF-A0A3C0EBY4-F1
#
_cell.length_a   1.000
_cell.length_b   1.000
_cell.length_c   1.000
_cell.angle_alpha   90.00
_cell.angle_beta   90.00
_cell.angle_gamma   90.00
#
_symmetry.space_group_name_H-M   'P 1'
#
loop_
_entity.id
_entity.type
_entity.pdbx_description
1 polymer ?
#
loop_
_entity_poly.entity_id
_entity_poly.type
_entity_poly.pdbx_seq_one_letter_code
_entity_poly.pdbx_strand_id
1 'polypeptide(L)'
;MATQNATIDSQVHAYQKNNPERPWHGTVQGPDEVTGDDMVAAMDSVGVDGALLVSPFSMYRYDPSYVLEVNAKHPGRFGVIKPFDPQSESVADEIAEW
;
A
#
# COMPACT_ATOMS: atom_id res chain seq x y z
N MET A 1 -8.36 28.93 -12.68
CA MET A 1 -9.08 27.72 -12.23
C MET A 1 -9.00 27.72 -10.71
N ALA A 2 -10.12 27.53 -10.00
CA ALA A 2 -10.05 27.36 -8.55
C ALA A 2 -9.31 26.04 -8.27
N THR A 3 -8.28 26.08 -7.44
CA THR A 3 -7.62 24.89 -6.92
C THR A 3 -8.67 24.13 -6.11
N GLN A 4 -9.14 22.99 -6.61
CA GLN A 4 -9.94 22.08 -5.79
C GLN A 4 -8.98 21.45 -4.76
N ASN A 5 -9.41 21.43 -3.50
CA ASN A 5 -8.68 20.69 -2.47
C ASN A 5 -8.83 19.20 -2.76
N ALA A 6 -7.71 18.49 -2.87
CA ALA A 6 -7.73 17.04 -3.02
C ALA A 6 -8.18 16.38 -1.71
N THR A 7 -9.07 15.40 -1.81
CA THR A 7 -9.45 14.53 -0.71
C THR A 7 -8.50 13.34 -0.68
N ILE A 8 -7.72 13.23 0.39
CA ILE A 8 -6.74 12.16 0.58
C ILE A 8 -7.16 11.27 1.74
N ASP A 9 -7.28 9.97 1.49
CA ASP A 9 -7.39 8.98 2.56
C ASP A 9 -6.02 8.78 3.20
N SER A 10 -5.91 9.08 4.50
CA SER A 10 -4.64 9.06 5.21
C SER A 10 -4.11 7.66 5.50
N GLN A 11 -4.91 6.60 5.31
CA GLN A 11 -4.41 5.24 5.50
C GLN A 11 -5.30 4.18 4.83
N VAL A 12 -4.74 3.50 3.84
CA VAL A 12 -5.36 2.31 3.23
C VAL A 12 -4.38 1.14 3.17
N HIS A 13 -4.94 -0.06 3.03
CA HIS A 13 -4.20 -1.28 2.76
C HIS A 13 -4.76 -1.95 1.50
N ALA A 14 -3.87 -2.41 0.63
CA ALA A 14 -4.20 -3.28 -0.48
C ALA A 14 -3.34 -4.55 -0.39
N TYR A 15 -3.91 -5.68 -0.77
CA TYR A 15 -3.27 -6.99 -0.75
C TYR A 15 -3.95 -7.96 -1.71
N GLN A 16 -3.15 -8.85 -2.31
CA GLN A 16 -3.65 -9.96 -3.11
C GLN A 16 -4.09 -11.10 -2.19
N LYS A 17 -4.96 -11.95 -2.72
CA LYS A 17 -5.24 -13.24 -2.12
C LYS A 17 -3.96 -14.01 -1.81
N ASN A 18 -3.93 -14.61 -0.64
CA ASN A 18 -2.82 -15.46 -0.20
C ASN A 18 -2.50 -16.54 -1.24
N ASN A 19 -1.25 -16.61 -1.68
CA ASN A 19 -0.81 -17.54 -2.71
C ASN A 19 0.66 -17.97 -2.51
N PRO A 20 1.12 -19.06 -3.14
CA PRO A 20 2.49 -19.56 -2.96
C PRO A 20 3.60 -18.62 -3.42
N GLU A 21 3.34 -17.72 -4.37
CA GLU A 21 4.34 -16.77 -4.89
C GLU A 21 4.54 -15.58 -3.95
N ARG A 22 3.47 -15.19 -3.23
CA ARG A 22 3.48 -14.10 -2.25
C ARG A 22 2.65 -14.53 -1.01
N PRO A 23 3.18 -15.44 -0.18
CA PRO A 23 2.44 -15.99 0.95
C PRO A 23 2.29 -14.95 2.05
N TRP A 24 1.13 -14.95 2.70
CA TRP A 24 0.93 -14.12 3.89
C TRP A 24 1.71 -14.67 5.08
N HIS A 25 2.35 -13.78 5.85
CA HIS A 25 3.07 -14.15 7.07
C HIS A 25 2.17 -14.33 8.31
N GLY A 26 0.91 -13.95 8.23
CA GLY A 26 -0.04 -13.92 9.34
C GLY A 26 -1.47 -13.76 8.84
N THR A 27 -2.37 -13.39 9.73
CA THR A 27 -3.80 -13.21 9.44
C THR A 27 -4.20 -11.75 9.48
N VAL A 28 -5.14 -11.36 8.63
CA VAL A 28 -5.86 -10.08 8.75
C VAL A 28 -7.33 -10.36 9.02
N GLN A 29 -7.98 -9.48 9.77
CA GLN A 29 -9.43 -9.42 9.81
C GLN A 29 -9.89 -8.55 8.64
N GLY A 30 -10.59 -9.13 7.69
CA GLY A 30 -10.95 -8.45 6.45
C GLY A 30 -11.37 -9.42 5.35
N PRO A 31 -11.64 -8.91 4.14
CA PRO A 31 -11.87 -9.75 2.97
C PRO A 31 -10.62 -10.58 2.63
N ASP A 32 -10.81 -11.65 1.85
CA ASP A 32 -9.72 -12.53 1.41
C ASP A 32 -8.72 -11.82 0.48
N GLU A 33 -9.10 -10.69 -0.10
CA GLU A 33 -8.26 -9.80 -0.90
C GLU A 33 -8.87 -8.40 -0.99
N VAL A 34 -8.01 -7.40 -1.20
CA VAL A 34 -8.37 -6.05 -1.66
C VAL A 34 -7.25 -5.60 -2.57
N THR A 35 -7.36 -5.78 -3.88
CA THR A 35 -6.28 -5.44 -4.79
C THR A 35 -6.12 -3.92 -4.92
N GLY A 36 -5.02 -3.47 -5.55
CA GLY A 36 -4.85 -2.05 -5.90
C GLY A 36 -6.01 -1.53 -6.77
N ASP A 37 -6.49 -2.35 -7.71
CA ASP A 37 -7.63 -2.01 -8.57
C ASP A 37 -8.92 -1.84 -7.74
N ASP A 38 -9.17 -2.76 -6.80
CA ASP A 38 -10.34 -2.70 -5.92
C ASP A 38 -10.31 -1.43 -5.05
N MET A 39 -9.12 -1.08 -4.53
CA MET A 39 -8.94 0.12 -3.73
C MET A 39 -9.20 1.39 -4.54
N VAL A 40 -8.68 1.47 -5.76
CA VAL A 40 -8.95 2.60 -6.66
C VAL A 40 -10.44 2.72 -6.96
N ALA A 41 -11.11 1.61 -7.28
CA ALA A 41 -12.54 1.60 -7.54
C ALA A 41 -13.35 2.06 -6.30
N ALA A 42 -12.95 1.62 -5.10
CA ALA A 42 -13.57 2.05 -3.85
C ALA A 42 -13.37 3.56 -3.63
N MET A 43 -12.15 4.07 -3.81
CA MET A 43 -11.84 5.50 -3.70
C MET A 43 -12.65 6.35 -4.69
N ASP A 44 -12.73 5.93 -5.95
CA ASP A 44 -13.51 6.62 -6.99
C ASP A 44 -15.00 6.70 -6.61
N SER A 45 -15.54 5.63 -6.03
CA SER A 45 -16.96 5.57 -5.66
C SER A 45 -17.38 6.57 -4.57
N VAL A 46 -16.41 7.06 -3.78
CA VAL A 46 -16.64 8.01 -2.67
C VAL A 46 -15.97 9.37 -2.90
N GLY A 47 -15.34 9.59 -4.06
CA GLY A 47 -14.68 10.86 -4.39
C GLY A 47 -13.36 11.11 -3.66
N VAL A 48 -12.60 10.06 -3.36
CA VAL A 48 -11.23 10.18 -2.82
C VAL A 48 -10.24 10.23 -3.98
N ASP A 49 -9.47 11.31 -4.06
CA ASP A 49 -8.53 11.57 -5.15
C ASP A 49 -7.25 10.73 -5.04
N GLY A 50 -6.78 10.50 -3.81
CA GLY A 50 -5.55 9.76 -3.53
C GLY A 50 -5.51 9.17 -2.12
N ALA A 51 -4.57 8.26 -1.84
CA ALA A 51 -4.44 7.66 -0.52
C ALA A 51 -2.99 7.35 -0.14
N LEU A 52 -2.73 7.21 1.17
CA LEU A 52 -1.49 6.65 1.69
C LEU A 52 -1.62 5.13 1.80
N LEU A 53 -1.00 4.42 0.85
CA LEU A 53 -0.99 2.96 0.79
C LEU A 53 0.12 2.38 1.67
N VAL A 54 -0.28 1.80 2.79
CA VAL A 54 0.63 1.19 3.76
C VAL A 54 0.77 -0.30 3.45
N SER A 55 2.00 -0.80 3.29
CA SER A 55 2.25 -2.24 3.14
C SER A 55 1.81 -2.99 4.41
N PRO A 56 0.87 -3.96 4.32
CA PRO A 56 0.38 -4.67 5.49
C PRO A 56 1.47 -5.57 6.08
N PHE A 57 2.01 -5.19 7.24
CA PHE A 57 3.09 -5.94 7.91
C PHE A 57 2.72 -7.42 8.16
N SER A 58 1.48 -7.69 8.57
CA SER A 58 1.00 -9.06 8.80
C SER A 58 1.03 -9.94 7.55
N MET A 59 1.00 -9.36 6.36
CA MET A 59 1.04 -10.11 5.10
C MET A 59 2.45 -10.17 4.54
N TYR A 60 3.11 -9.02 4.38
CA TYR A 60 4.35 -8.90 3.60
C TYR A 60 5.57 -8.50 4.43
N ARG A 61 5.42 -8.29 5.74
CA ARG A 61 6.47 -7.80 6.64
C ARG A 61 7.17 -6.56 6.07
N TYR A 62 8.43 -6.70 5.66
CA TYR A 62 9.27 -5.62 5.15
C TYR A 62 9.39 -5.63 3.61
N ASP A 63 8.77 -6.60 2.92
CA ASP A 63 8.73 -6.65 1.46
C ASP A 63 7.80 -5.55 0.91
N PRO A 64 8.32 -4.56 0.15
CA PRO A 64 7.52 -3.51 -0.44
C PRO A 64 7.04 -3.85 -1.87
N SER A 65 7.39 -5.03 -2.42
CA SER A 65 7.21 -5.36 -3.83
C SER A 65 5.78 -5.11 -4.31
N TYR A 66 4.78 -5.51 -3.51
CA TYR A 66 3.38 -5.33 -3.89
C TYR A 66 2.92 -3.87 -3.85
N VAL A 67 3.29 -3.08 -2.83
CA VAL A 67 2.88 -1.66 -2.80
C VAL A 67 3.54 -0.85 -3.91
N LEU A 68 4.77 -1.20 -4.29
CA LEU A 68 5.46 -0.62 -5.44
C LEU A 68 4.78 -0.99 -6.77
N GLU A 69 4.36 -2.26 -6.92
CA GLU A 69 3.59 -2.75 -8.07
C GLU A 69 2.27 -1.97 -8.22
N VAL A 70 1.51 -1.80 -7.13
CA VAL A 70 0.25 -1.04 -7.10
C VAL A 70 0.49 0.43 -7.46
N ASN A 71 1.52 1.07 -6.89
CA ASN A 71 1.86 2.45 -7.19
C ASN A 71 2.24 2.66 -8.66
N ALA A 72 3.03 1.74 -9.23
CA ALA A 72 3.41 1.79 -10.65
C ALA A 72 2.19 1.62 -11.57
N LYS A 73 1.21 0.80 -11.18
CA LYS A 73 -0.02 0.57 -11.94
C LYS A 73 -1.00 1.73 -11.88
N HIS A 74 -1.03 2.48 -10.77
CA HIS A 74 -1.95 3.59 -10.53
C HIS A 74 -1.21 4.91 -10.25
N PRO A 75 -0.47 5.45 -11.24
CA PRO A 75 0.35 6.64 -11.04
C PRO A 75 -0.51 7.82 -10.56
N GLY A 76 -0.08 8.46 -9.47
CA GLY A 76 -0.75 9.62 -8.88
C GLY A 76 -1.93 9.29 -7.95
N ARG A 77 -2.29 8.01 -7.77
CA ARG A 77 -3.35 7.61 -6.82
C ARG A 77 -2.84 7.32 -5.42
N PHE A 78 -1.58 6.92 -5.26
CA PHE A 78 -1.04 6.48 -3.98
C PHE A 78 0.28 7.15 -3.63
N GLY A 79 0.42 7.55 -2.36
CA GLY A 79 1.72 7.64 -1.70
C GLY A 79 1.98 6.32 -0.98
N VAL A 80 3.17 5.74 -1.10
CA VAL A 80 3.48 4.43 -0.51
C VAL A 80 4.23 4.53 0.80
N ILE A 81 3.90 3.65 1.75
CA ILE A 81 4.57 3.52 3.05
C ILE A 81 4.93 2.04 3.25
N LYS A 82 6.18 1.75 3.59
CA LYS A 82 6.62 0.42 4.03
C LYS A 82 7.05 0.41 5.50
N PRO A 83 6.82 -0.70 6.22
CA PRO A 83 7.57 -0.99 7.44
C PRO A 83 9.05 -1.21 7.13
N PHE A 84 9.91 -0.83 8.08
CA PHE A 84 11.35 -1.14 8.07
C PHE A 84 11.68 -1.97 9.31
N ASP A 85 12.70 -2.82 9.21
CA ASP A 85 13.23 -3.54 10.37
C ASP A 85 14.17 -2.61 11.16
N PRO A 86 13.80 -2.16 12.37
CA PRO A 86 14.65 -1.28 13.16
C PRO A 86 15.92 -1.97 13.68
N GLN A 87 16.02 -3.30 13.58
CA GLN A 87 17.21 -4.08 13.95
C GLN A 87 18.12 -4.39 12.75
N SER A 88 17.71 -4.06 11.52
CA SER A 88 18.54 -4.26 10.34
C SER A 88 19.76 -3.34 10.39
N GLU A 89 20.95 -3.89 10.16
CA GLU A 89 22.18 -3.11 10.05
C GLU A 89 22.13 -2.12 8.87
N SER A 90 21.32 -2.41 7.83
CA SER A 90 21.13 -1.58 6.65
C SER A 90 19.93 -0.61 6.74
N VAL A 91 19.22 -0.52 7.88
CA VAL A 91 17.97 0.25 7.96
C VAL A 91 18.13 1.72 7.55
N ALA A 92 19.28 2.33 7.84
CA ALA A 92 19.56 3.72 7.46
C ALA A 92 19.65 3.88 5.94
N ASP A 93 20.33 2.94 5.25
CA ASP A 93 20.46 2.94 3.80
C ASP A 93 19.11 2.64 3.14
N GLU A 94 18.36 1.68 3.67
CA GLU A 94 17.01 1.35 3.18
C GLU A 94 16.04 2.55 3.27
N ILE A 95 16.13 3.35 4.34
CA ILE A 95 15.32 4.58 4.49
C ILE A 95 15.80 5.67 3.52
N ALA A 96 17.10 5.77 3.27
CA ALA A 96 17.64 6.77 2.33
C ALA A 96 17.29 6.46 0.87
N GLU A 97 17.12 5.18 0.52
CA GLU A 97 16.69 4.74 -0.81
C GLU A 97 15.18 4.87 -1.05
N TRP A 98 14.37 4.97 0.02
CA TRP A 98 12.91 5.03 -0.03
C TRP A 98 12.37 6.44 -0.29
#